data_AF-A0A945PQ08-F1
#
_entry.id   AF-A0A945PQ08-F1
#
_cell.length_a   1.000
_cell.length_b   1.000
_cell.length_c   1.000
_cell.angle_alpha   90.00
_cell.angle_beta   90.00
_cell.angle_gamma   90.00
#
_symmetry.space_group_name_H-M   'P 1'
#
loop_
_entity.id
_entity.type
_entity.pdbx_description
1 polymer ?
#
loop_
_entity_poly.entity_id
_entity_poly.type
_entity_poly.pdbx_seq_one_letter_code
_entity_poly.pdbx_strand_id
1 'polypeptide(L)'
;DLLPTIEDKVRDAAGKAKDRASGQASLFDMLSGTGPGISESSGGDASNELELRKLTKDELRLTLTMEKEVLGLYLSRHPLDPYRALLGGISRHNSANMHETSDESMVTLAGIISQCTIRGT
;
A
#
# COMPACT_ATOMS: atom_id res chain seq x y z
N ASP A 1 -5.64 -5.31 -4.81
CA ASP A 1 -4.16 -5.43 -4.81
C ASP A 1 -3.63 -4.99 -6.16
N LEU A 2 -2.57 -4.18 -6.20
CA LEU A 2 -1.96 -3.63 -7.41
C LEU A 2 -0.60 -4.26 -7.74
N LEU A 3 0.12 -4.69 -6.71
CA LEU A 3 1.47 -5.22 -6.82
C LEU A 3 1.60 -6.44 -7.75
N PRO A 4 0.74 -7.48 -7.66
CA PRO A 4 0.91 -8.66 -8.53
C PRO A 4 0.62 -8.35 -10.00
N THR A 5 -0.22 -7.36 -10.29
CA THR A 5 -0.61 -7.01 -11.66
C THR A 5 0.30 -5.96 -12.30
N ILE A 6 1.23 -5.39 -11.55
CA ILE A 6 1.98 -4.21 -11.99
C ILE A 6 2.93 -4.55 -13.14
N GLU A 7 3.60 -5.71 -13.08
CA GLU A 7 4.58 -6.12 -14.08
C GLU A 7 3.91 -6.38 -15.44
N ASP A 8 2.76 -7.05 -15.43
CA ASP A 8 1.99 -7.32 -16.64
C ASP A 8 1.48 -6.02 -17.27
N LYS A 9 0.94 -5.10 -16.45
CA LYS A 9 0.47 -3.80 -16.96
C LYS A 9 1.61 -2.92 -17.47
N VAL A 10 2.78 -2.94 -16.83
CA VAL A 10 3.97 -2.23 -17.32
C VAL A 10 4.44 -2.82 -18.64
N ARG A 11 4.44 -4.15 -18.80
CA ARG A 11 4.77 -4.83 -20.06
C ARG A 11 3.79 -4.44 -21.17
N ASP A 12 2.49 -4.45 -20.90
CA ASP A 12 1.46 -4.06 -21.86
C ASP A 12 1.57 -2.59 -22.27
N ALA A 13 1.81 -1.69 -21.30
CA ALA A 13 2.01 -0.27 -21.56
C ALA A 13 3.27 -0.01 -22.40
N ALA A 14 4.38 -0.69 -22.08
CA ALA A 14 5.62 -0.61 -22.84
C ALA A 14 5.47 -1.13 -24.28
N GLY A 15 4.72 -2.23 -24.47
CA GLY A 15 4.35 -2.75 -25.79
C GLY A 15 3.58 -1.73 -26.62
N LYS A 16 2.50 -1.17 -26.05
CA LYS A 16 1.70 -0.13 -26.70
C LYS A 16 2.52 1.12 -27.05
N ALA A 17 3.42 1.54 -26.16
CA ALA A 17 4.31 2.69 -26.42
C ALA A 17 5.27 2.42 -27.58
N LYS A 18 5.84 1.21 -27.66
CA LYS A 18 6.73 0.80 -28.75
C LYS A 18 5.99 0.71 -30.08
N ASP A 19 4.80 0.13 -30.10
CA ASP A 19 3.99 0.01 -31.32
C ASP A 19 3.63 1.40 -31.89
N ARG A 20 3.26 2.34 -31.01
CA ARG A 20 3.02 3.74 -31.39
C ARG A 20 4.28 4.43 -31.91
N ALA A 21 5.45 4.19 -31.29
CA ALA A 21 6.72 4.72 -31.77
C ALA A 21 7.13 4.13 -33.13
N SER A 22 6.72 2.89 -33.43
CA SER A 22 6.93 2.24 -34.73
C SER A 22 5.95 2.69 -35.82
N GLY A 23 5.01 3.59 -35.50
CA GLY A 23 4.01 4.10 -36.42
C GLY A 23 2.82 3.17 -36.64
N GLN A 24 2.71 2.07 -35.88
CA GLN A 24 1.55 1.19 -35.92
C GLN A 24 0.45 1.77 -35.02
N ALA A 25 -0.48 2.51 -35.62
CA ALA A 25 -1.74 2.85 -34.97
C ALA A 25 -2.62 1.59 -34.93
N SER A 26 -3.19 1.26 -33.77
CA SER A 26 -4.12 0.15 -33.65
C SER A 26 -5.34 0.42 -34.54
N LEU A 27 -5.81 -0.57 -35.31
CA LEU A 27 -6.97 -0.43 -36.21
C LEU A 27 -8.24 0.08 -35.49
N PHE A 28 -8.34 -0.15 -34.18
CA PHE A 28 -9.42 0.36 -33.33
C PHE A 28 -9.29 1.86 -32.99
N ASP A 29 -8.07 2.41 -32.91
CA ASP A 29 -7.82 3.85 -32.79
C ASP A 29 -8.21 4.53 -34.11
N MET A 30 -7.87 3.91 -35.24
CA MET A 30 -8.25 4.42 -36.56
C MET A 30 -9.77 4.32 -36.82
N LEU A 31 -10.44 3.28 -36.33
CA LEU A 31 -11.89 3.08 -36.45
C LEU A 31 -12.71 3.92 -35.45
N SER A 32 -12.15 4.28 -34.29
CA SER A 32 -12.80 5.19 -33.32
C SER A 32 -12.77 6.66 -33.77
N GLY A 33 -12.16 6.96 -34.91
CA GLY A 33 -12.20 8.29 -35.54
C GLY A 33 -11.16 9.28 -35.00
N THR A 34 -10.08 8.84 -34.35
CA THR A 34 -8.99 9.69 -33.83
C THR A 34 -7.88 9.90 -34.86
N GLY A 35 -8.25 10.33 -36.08
CA GLY A 35 -7.30 10.65 -37.14
C GLY A 35 -6.18 11.63 -36.70
N PRO A 36 -5.01 11.61 -37.36
CA PRO A 36 -3.83 12.36 -36.93
C PRO A 36 -4.05 13.86 -37.13
N GLY A 37 -4.58 14.56 -36.13
CA GLY A 37 -4.72 16.02 -36.19
C GLY A 37 -5.75 16.67 -35.27
N ILE A 38 -6.57 15.92 -34.53
CA ILE A 38 -7.53 16.52 -33.60
C ILE A 38 -7.17 16.11 -32.17
N SER A 39 -6.45 17.01 -31.50
CA SER A 39 -6.39 17.05 -30.05
C SER A 39 -7.76 17.48 -29.51
N GLU A 40 -8.62 16.52 -29.19
CA GLU A 40 -9.75 16.71 -28.30
C GLU A 40 -9.80 15.52 -27.34
N SER A 41 -10.04 15.85 -26.09
CA SER A 41 -9.74 15.13 -24.85
C SER A 41 -10.67 13.97 -24.52
N SER A 42 -10.94 13.09 -25.48
CA SER A 42 -11.70 11.86 -25.24
C SER A 42 -10.88 10.65 -25.65
N GLY A 43 -9.68 10.55 -25.09
CA GLY A 43 -9.02 9.27 -24.97
C GLY A 43 -9.98 8.37 -24.21
N GLY A 44 -10.48 7.33 -24.89
CA GLY A 44 -11.18 6.22 -24.27
C GLY A 44 -10.25 5.54 -23.28
N ASP A 45 -10.01 6.20 -22.17
CA ASP A 45 -9.89 5.62 -20.85
C ASP A 45 -11.26 4.97 -20.66
N ALA A 46 -11.47 3.83 -21.32
CA ALA A 46 -12.32 2.80 -20.77
C ALA A 46 -11.69 2.61 -19.41
N SER A 47 -12.22 3.36 -18.45
CA SER A 47 -11.92 3.32 -17.05
C SER A 47 -11.95 1.84 -16.77
N ASN A 48 -10.77 1.24 -16.81
CA ASN A 48 -10.53 -0.05 -16.24
C ASN A 48 -10.62 0.33 -14.79
N GLU A 49 -11.86 0.47 -14.32
CA GLU A 49 -12.23 0.61 -12.94
C GLU A 49 -11.64 -0.66 -12.39
N LEU A 50 -10.38 -0.54 -11.94
CA LEU A 50 -9.71 -1.59 -11.24
C LEU A 50 -10.60 -1.73 -10.03
N GLU A 51 -11.51 -2.69 -10.07
CA GLU A 51 -12.18 -3.16 -8.89
C GLU A 51 -11.06 -3.67 -7.99
N LEU A 52 -10.59 -2.75 -7.13
CA LEU A 52 -9.48 -3.02 -6.25
C LEU A 52 -9.97 -4.07 -5.27
N ARG A 53 -9.57 -5.32 -5.54
CA ARG A 53 -9.83 -6.44 -4.64
C ARG A 53 -9.41 -6.04 -3.23
N LYS A 54 -10.35 -6.19 -2.29
CA LYS A 54 -10.07 -6.07 -0.86
C LYS A 54 -8.97 -7.05 -0.48
N LEU A 55 -7.90 -6.53 0.12
CA LEU A 55 -6.76 -7.33 0.52
C LEU A 55 -7.15 -8.33 1.61
N THR A 56 -6.59 -9.52 1.52
CA THR A 56 -6.60 -10.52 2.58
C THR A 56 -5.76 -10.05 3.77
N LYS A 57 -5.93 -10.69 4.93
CA LYS A 57 -5.16 -10.36 6.14
C LYS A 57 -3.65 -10.53 5.94
N ASP A 58 -3.24 -11.53 5.17
CA ASP A 58 -1.84 -11.84 4.92
C ASP A 58 -1.20 -10.82 3.96
N GLU A 59 -1.90 -10.43 2.89
CA GLU A 59 -1.48 -9.37 1.97
C GLU A 59 -1.35 -8.02 2.69
N LEU A 60 -2.25 -7.71 3.63
CA LEU A 60 -2.14 -6.52 4.48
C LEU A 60 -0.89 -6.57 5.38
N ARG A 61 -0.57 -7.73 5.96
CA ARG A 61 0.62 -7.90 6.80
C ARG A 61 1.91 -7.74 5.98
N LEU A 62 1.92 -8.27 4.76
CA LEU A 62 3.02 -8.11 3.83
C LEU A 62 3.19 -6.64 3.44
N THR A 63 2.09 -5.94 3.15
CA THR A 63 2.10 -4.50 2.83
C THR A 63 2.72 -3.68 3.97
N LEU A 64 2.30 -3.92 5.22
CA LEU A 64 2.89 -3.23 6.37
C LEU A 64 4.38 -3.54 6.55
N THR A 65 4.80 -4.76 6.22
CA THR A 65 6.23 -5.14 6.29
C THR A 65 7.03 -4.39 5.23
N MET A 66 6.52 -4.32 4.00
CA MET A 66 7.13 -3.55 2.93
C MET A 66 7.14 -2.04 3.23
N GLU A 67 6.07 -1.48 3.80
CA GLU A 67 6.05 -0.08 4.25
C GLU A 67 7.17 0.19 5.26
N LYS A 68 7.34 -0.69 6.26
CA LYS A 68 8.43 -0.58 7.23
C LYS A 68 9.80 -0.74 6.57
N GLU A 69 9.97 -1.59 5.57
CA GLU A 69 11.25 -1.77 4.88
C GLU A 69 11.61 -0.58 3.99
N VAL A 70 10.64 -0.03 3.26
CA VAL A 70 10.85 1.06 2.29
C VAL A 70 10.91 2.42 2.97
N LEU A 71 10.02 2.69 3.91
CA LEU A 71 9.87 4.00 4.55
C LEU A 71 10.43 4.04 5.97
N GLY A 72 10.72 2.88 6.58
CA GLY A 72 11.11 2.80 7.99
C GLY A 72 9.93 2.91 8.98
N LEU A 73 8.71 3.13 8.47
CA LEU A 73 7.52 3.40 9.27
C LEU A 73 6.28 2.69 8.71
N TYR A 74 5.31 2.43 9.57
CA TYR A 74 4.00 1.92 9.18
C TYR A 74 3.07 3.11 8.90
N LEU A 75 2.70 3.33 7.63
CA LEU A 75 1.96 4.53 7.22
C LEU A 75 0.46 4.26 7.18
N SER A 76 0.06 3.14 6.58
CA SER A 76 -1.35 2.88 6.29
C SER A 76 -2.11 2.39 7.52
N ARG A 77 -1.46 1.54 8.34
CA ARG A 77 -2.05 0.90 9.54
C ARG A 77 -0.98 0.53 10.54
N HIS A 78 -1.37 0.33 11.80
CA HIS A 78 -0.47 -0.16 12.84
C HIS A 78 -0.58 -1.70 12.95
N PRO A 79 0.53 -2.43 13.14
CA PRO A 79 0.47 -3.90 13.26
C PRO A 79 -0.31 -4.38 14.49
N LEU A 80 -0.56 -3.51 15.48
CA LEU A 80 -1.41 -3.81 16.64
C LEU A 80 -2.91 -3.53 16.41
N ASP A 81 -3.31 -2.99 15.26
CA ASP A 81 -4.72 -2.66 14.98
C ASP A 81 -5.67 -3.86 15.13
N PRO A 82 -5.32 -5.09 14.69
CA PRO A 82 -6.17 -6.26 14.91
C PRO A 82 -6.46 -6.55 16.40
N TYR A 83 -5.56 -6.12 17.29
CA TYR A 83 -5.63 -6.38 18.73
C TYR A 83 -6.20 -5.19 19.51
N ARG A 84 -6.58 -4.10 18.85
CA ARG A 84 -7.01 -2.85 19.53
C ARG A 84 -8.10 -3.06 20.58
N ALA A 85 -9.06 -3.96 20.31
CA ALA A 85 -10.12 -4.29 21.26
C ALA A 85 -9.60 -5.02 22.51
N LEU A 86 -8.64 -5.94 22.34
CA LEU A 86 -8.01 -6.66 23.45
C LEU A 86 -7.08 -5.72 24.25
N LEU A 87 -6.34 -4.87 23.55
CA LEU A 87 -5.40 -3.93 24.16
C LEU A 87 -6.10 -2.90 25.04
N GLY A 88 -7.31 -2.47 24.68
CA GLY A 88 -8.12 -1.57 25.51
C GLY A 88 -8.44 -2.13 26.90
N GLY A 89 -8.45 -3.46 27.07
CA GLY A 89 -8.63 -4.10 28.38
C GLY A 89 -7.32 -4.35 29.14
N ILE A 90 -6.19 -4.40 28.46
CA ILE A 90 -4.89 -4.78 29.04
C ILE A 90 -4.08 -3.55 29.46
N SER A 91 -4.08 -2.51 28.63
CA SER A 91 -3.22 -1.34 28.81
C SER A 91 -4.06 -0.07 28.76
N ARG A 92 -4.12 0.63 29.89
CA ARG A 92 -4.75 1.96 29.97
C ARG A 92 -3.80 3.09 29.57
N HIS A 93 -2.50 2.79 29.58
CA HIS A 93 -1.44 3.73 29.28
C HIS A 93 -0.91 3.48 27.86
N ASN A 94 -0.60 4.58 27.17
CA ASN A 94 0.07 4.59 25.87
C ASN A 94 1.45 5.24 26.03
N SER A 95 2.34 5.00 25.07
CA SER A 95 3.67 5.63 25.04
C SER A 95 3.62 7.16 25.12
N ALA A 96 2.58 7.79 24.55
CA ALA A 96 2.37 9.23 24.62
C ALA A 96 1.94 9.74 26.01
N ASN A 97 1.09 8.98 26.71
CA ASN A 97 0.48 9.42 27.98
C ASN A 97 1.27 8.95 29.20
N MET A 98 2.36 8.21 29.00
CA MET A 98 3.17 7.66 30.08
C MET A 98 3.73 8.77 30.99
N HIS A 99 4.07 9.94 30.43
CA HIS A 99 4.58 11.09 31.17
C HIS A 99 3.60 11.63 32.24
N GLU A 100 2.29 11.42 32.06
CA GLU A 100 1.27 11.92 32.99
C GLU A 100 1.10 11.03 34.23
N THR A 101 1.78 9.89 34.27
CA THR A 101 1.67 8.93 35.37
C THR A 101 2.60 9.31 36.52
N SER A 102 2.19 9.03 37.77
CA SER A 102 3.02 9.34 38.94
C SER A 102 4.32 8.55 38.93
N ASP A 103 5.37 9.16 39.49
CA ASP A 103 6.66 8.51 39.64
C ASP A 103 6.51 7.22 40.47
N GLU A 104 7.28 6.19 40.11
CA GLU A 104 7.25 4.83 40.70
C GLU A 104 5.92 4.04 40.58
N SER A 105 4.99 4.47 39.72
CA SER A 105 3.76 3.70 39.49
C SER A 105 3.96 2.50 38.55
N MET A 106 3.31 1.38 38.88
CA MET A 106 3.28 0.19 38.03
C MET A 106 2.38 0.43 36.81
N VAL A 107 3.00 0.55 35.63
CA VAL A 107 2.28 0.70 34.35
C VAL A 107 2.43 -0.55 33.50
N THR A 108 1.33 -0.96 32.85
CA THR A 108 1.36 -1.96 31.78
C THR A 108 1.37 -1.22 30.46
N LEU A 109 2.26 -1.62 29.55
CA LEU A 109 2.34 -1.09 28.19
C LEU A 109 2.23 -2.23 27.18
N ALA A 110 1.42 -2.01 26.15
CA ALA A 110 1.36 -2.89 24.98
C ALA A 110 2.02 -2.20 23.79
N GLY A 111 2.91 -2.92 23.11
CA GLY A 111 3.71 -2.37 22.02
C GLY A 111 4.28 -3.44 21.09
N ILE A 112 5.11 -3.01 20.16
CA ILE A 112 5.86 -3.89 19.25
C ILE A 112 7.29 -3.98 19.76
N ILE A 113 7.83 -5.19 19.84
CA ILE A 113 9.24 -5.39 20.16
C ILE A 113 10.04 -5.30 18.85
N SER A 114 10.85 -4.25 18.70
CA SER A 114 11.71 -4.05 17.54
C SER A 114 13.09 -4.71 17.69
N GLN A 115 13.58 -4.82 18.93
CA GLN A 115 14.91 -5.35 19.22
C GLN A 115 14.86 -6.11 20.55
N CYS A 116 15.44 -7.31 20.58
CA CYS A 116 15.64 -8.09 21.79
C CYS A 116 17.13 -8.42 21.92
N THR A 117 17.75 -7.99 23.02
CA THR A 117 19.14 -8.28 23.33
C THR A 117 19.20 -9.22 24.53
N ILE A 118 19.69 -10.44 24.32
CA ILE A 118 19.93 -11.40 25.40
C ILE A 118 21.36 -11.16 25.88
N ARG A 119 21.51 -10.71 27.14
CA ARG A 119 22.81 -10.69 27.80
C ARG A 119 23.03 -12.04 28.46
N GLY A 120 24.00 -12.80 27.95
CA GLY A 120 24.49 -14.01 28.60
C GLY A 120 25.20 -13.67 29.91
N THR A 121 24.90 -14.43 30.95
CA THR A 121 25.56 -14.42 32.26
C THR A 121 26.93 -15.07 32.21
#